data_AF-A0A1U7PLU7-F1
#
_entry.id   AF-A0A1U7PLU7-F1
#
_cell.length_a   1.000
_cell.length_b   1.000
_cell.length_c   1.000
_cell.angle_alpha   90.00
_cell.angle_beta   90.00
_cell.angle_gamma   90.00
#
_symmetry.space_group_name_H-M   'P 1'
#
loop_
_entity.id
_entity.type
_entity.pdbx_description
1 polymer ?
#
loop_
_entity_poly.entity_id
_entity_poly.type
_entity_poly.pdbx_seq_one_letter_code
_entity_poly.pdbx_strand_id
1 'polypeptide(L)'
;MLLIKGLLFCAVFIAALFIFKGKQPVGQLQCYIAFCLIVSLAAIILLDMDQAAWIVLVCAIALILEGDTPTKKKASYTAVAILVFAMYGVPTSEQEFEAYLEKEHRLYCTGAECVKVEKVREGEKLRVEAERKIVSDFVFHSYFIFAEGEVHLDKQKIRAVNIAGFWIPSR
;
A
#
# COMPACT_ATOMS: atom_id res chain seq x y z
N MET A 1 4.09 5.59 -11.04
CA MET A 1 3.64 5.72 -9.63
C MET A 1 3.52 7.17 -9.14
N LEU A 2 4.56 8.01 -9.28
CA LEU A 2 4.58 9.39 -8.76
C LEU A 2 3.45 10.29 -9.29
N LEU A 3 3.07 10.12 -10.56
CA LEU A 3 1.99 10.88 -11.21
C LEU A 3 0.60 10.49 -10.66
N ILE A 4 0.40 9.22 -10.32
CA ILE A 4 -0.81 8.72 -9.66
C ILE A 4 -0.86 9.19 -8.20
N LYS A 5 0.27 9.11 -7.48
CA LYS A 5 0.43 9.66 -6.12
C LYS A 5 0.09 11.17 -6.10
N GLY A 6 0.57 11.92 -7.10
CA GLY A 6 0.29 13.35 -7.26
C GLY A 6 -1.16 13.69 -7.63
N LEU A 7 -1.80 12.91 -8.50
CA LEU A 7 -3.22 13.11 -8.84
C LEU A 7 -4.14 12.81 -7.64
N LEU A 8 -3.84 11.76 -6.88
CA LEU A 8 -4.55 11.41 -5.65
C LEU A 8 -4.42 12.55 -4.62
N PHE A 9 -3.20 13.09 -4.47
CA PHE A 9 -2.94 14.25 -3.63
C PHE A 9 -3.76 15.46 -4.02
N CYS A 10 -3.72 15.86 -5.30
CA CYS A 10 -4.47 17.00 -5.79
C CYS A 10 -5.97 16.82 -5.59
N ALA A 11 -6.51 15.63 -5.86
CA ALA A 11 -7.93 15.35 -5.67
C ALA A 11 -8.35 15.44 -4.19
N VAL A 12 -7.58 14.83 -3.28
CA VAL A 12 -7.86 14.84 -1.84
C VAL A 12 -7.64 16.23 -1.24
N PHE A 13 -6.61 16.95 -1.68
CA PHE A 13 -6.32 18.32 -1.26
C PHE A 13 -7.41 19.28 -1.72
N ILE A 14 -7.85 19.20 -2.97
CA ILE A 14 -8.96 19.98 -3.50
C ILE A 14 -10.25 19.67 -2.74
N ALA A 15 -10.55 18.39 -2.48
CA ALA A 15 -11.71 17.98 -1.69
C ALA A 15 -11.66 18.56 -0.26
N ALA A 16 -10.50 18.52 0.40
CA ALA A 16 -10.30 19.13 1.70
C ALA A 16 -10.53 20.66 1.64
N LEU A 17 -9.98 21.35 0.64
CA LEU A 17 -10.20 22.79 0.43
C LEU A 17 -11.69 23.14 0.20
N PHE A 18 -12.46 22.27 -0.46
CA PHE A 18 -13.89 22.46 -0.62
C PHE A 18 -14.66 22.32 0.69
N ILE A 19 -14.25 21.42 1.58
CA ILE A 19 -14.80 21.31 2.95
C ILE A 19 -14.55 22.62 3.71
N PHE A 20 -13.36 23.22 3.57
CA PHE A 20 -13.01 24.49 4.21
C PHE A 20 -13.67 25.73 3.60
N LYS A 21 -14.16 25.67 2.36
CA LYS A 21 -14.89 26.78 1.71
C LYS A 21 -16.35 26.90 2.15
N GLY A 22 -16.86 25.97 2.95
CA GLY A 22 -18.22 26.04 3.49
C GLY A 22 -18.42 27.26 4.39
N LYS A 23 -19.57 27.93 4.29
CA LYS A 23 -19.92 29.12 5.11
C LYS A 23 -20.18 28.81 6.59
N GLN A 24 -20.00 27.56 7.04
CA GLN A 24 -20.21 27.17 8.42
C GLN A 24 -18.90 27.23 9.22
N PRO A 25 -18.96 27.53 10.53
CA PRO A 25 -17.79 27.45 11.39
C PRO A 25 -17.28 26.01 11.40
N VAL A 26 -16.08 25.81 10.84
CA VAL A 26 -15.42 24.50 10.82
C VAL A 26 -15.09 24.13 12.27
N GLY A 27 -15.54 22.97 12.73
CA GLY A 27 -15.26 22.49 14.07
C GLY A 27 -13.74 22.25 14.28
N GLN A 28 -13.25 22.46 15.49
CA GLN A 28 -11.82 22.21 15.83
C GLN A 28 -11.38 20.79 15.45
N LEU A 29 -12.27 19.81 15.62
CA LEU A 29 -12.05 18.42 15.24
C LEU A 29 -11.82 18.25 13.72
N GLN A 30 -12.64 18.90 12.88
CA GLN A 30 -12.50 18.84 11.42
C GLN A 30 -11.17 19.46 10.96
N CYS A 31 -10.78 20.59 11.55
CA CYS A 31 -9.47 21.21 11.30
C CYS A 31 -8.31 20.27 11.65
N TYR A 32 -8.40 19.59 12.80
CA TYR A 32 -7.38 18.64 13.23
C TYR A 32 -7.28 17.42 12.30
N ILE A 33 -8.41 16.82 11.93
CA ILE A 33 -8.43 15.66 11.02
C ILE A 33 -7.87 16.03 9.64
N ALA A 34 -8.25 17.19 9.12
CA ALA A 34 -7.74 17.68 7.85
C ALA A 34 -6.23 18.00 7.91
N PHE A 35 -5.74 18.53 9.03
CA PHE A 35 -4.30 18.70 9.24
C PHE A 35 -3.58 17.35 9.20
N CYS A 36 -4.07 16.34 9.93
CA CYS A 36 -3.51 14.98 9.89
C CYS A 36 -3.51 14.41 8.47
N LEU A 37 -4.60 14.56 7.74
CA LEU A 37 -4.73 14.11 6.35
C LEU A 37 -3.69 14.77 5.43
N ILE A 38 -3.49 16.08 5.53
CA ILE A 38 -2.50 16.83 4.74
C ILE A 38 -1.07 16.38 5.09
N VAL A 39 -0.75 16.24 6.38
CA VAL A 39 0.57 15.82 6.84
C VAL A 39 0.88 14.39 6.40
N SER A 40 -0.06 13.46 6.55
CA SER A 40 0.12 12.08 6.11
C SER A 40 0.27 11.97 4.60
N LEU A 41 -0.49 12.75 3.83
CA LEU A 41 -0.29 12.86 2.38
C LEU A 41 1.09 13.39 2.01
N ALA A 42 1.58 14.42 2.71
CA ALA A 42 2.92 14.94 2.52
C ALA A 42 3.98 13.88 2.83
N ALA A 43 3.79 13.06 3.87
CA ALA A 43 4.71 11.95 4.19
C ALA A 43 4.77 10.90 3.07
N ILE A 44 3.64 10.56 2.43
CA ILE A 44 3.62 9.60 1.31
C ILE A 44 4.38 10.15 0.10
N ILE A 45 4.28 11.46 -0.19
CA ILE A 45 4.84 12.05 -1.41
C ILE A 45 6.30 12.46 -1.23
N LEU A 46 6.61 13.12 -0.12
CA LEU A 46 7.92 13.72 0.13
C LEU A 46 8.90 12.70 0.73
N LEU A 47 8.39 11.75 1.51
CA LEU A 47 9.22 10.79 2.26
C LEU A 47 9.04 9.34 1.77
N ASP A 48 8.22 9.13 0.74
CA ASP A 48 7.87 7.81 0.18
C ASP A 48 7.39 6.81 1.25
N MET A 49 6.73 7.33 2.29
CA MET A 49 6.22 6.53 3.41
C MET A 49 4.85 5.93 3.07
N ASP A 50 4.83 4.87 2.26
CA ASP A 50 3.58 4.21 1.85
C ASP A 50 2.72 3.74 3.05
N GLN A 51 3.33 3.49 4.21
CA GLN A 51 2.62 3.15 5.46
C GLN A 51 1.65 4.26 5.92
N ALA A 52 1.92 5.52 5.56
CA ALA A 52 1.05 6.65 5.92
C ALA A 52 -0.27 6.66 5.12
N ALA A 53 -0.41 5.84 4.07
CA ALA A 53 -1.64 5.71 3.29
C ALA A 53 -2.84 5.30 4.16
N TRP A 54 -2.63 4.44 5.16
CA TRP A 54 -3.68 4.04 6.10
C TRP A 54 -4.21 5.21 6.93
N ILE A 55 -3.32 6.12 7.33
CA ILE A 55 -3.70 7.33 8.08
C ILE A 55 -4.54 8.24 7.19
N VAL A 56 -4.15 8.41 5.92
CA VAL A 56 -4.93 9.17 4.93
C VAL A 56 -6.33 8.59 4.77
N LEU A 57 -6.48 7.27 4.66
CA LEU A 57 -7.78 6.61 4.59
C LEU A 57 -8.64 6.90 5.82
N VAL A 58 -8.09 6.70 7.02
CA VAL A 58 -8.82 6.92 8.28
C VAL A 58 -9.26 8.38 8.40
N CYS A 59 -8.38 9.34 8.11
CA CYS A 59 -8.72 10.75 8.16
C CYS A 59 -9.76 11.14 7.09
N ALA A 60 -9.68 10.58 5.88
CA ALA A 60 -10.68 10.83 4.83
C ALA A 60 -12.06 10.32 5.25
N ILE A 61 -12.15 9.10 5.79
CA ILE A 61 -13.39 8.54 6.32
C ILE A 61 -13.92 9.41 7.47
N ALA A 62 -13.06 9.79 8.41
CA ALA A 62 -13.46 10.63 9.54
C ALA A 62 -14.03 12.00 9.09
N LEU A 63 -13.42 12.65 8.09
CA LEU A 63 -13.96 13.88 7.50
C LEU A 63 -15.32 13.67 6.83
N ILE A 64 -15.51 12.55 6.11
CA ILE A 64 -16.80 12.21 5.49
C ILE A 64 -17.88 12.01 6.56
N LEU A 65 -17.54 11.34 7.66
CA LEU A 65 -18.47 11.05 8.75
C LEU A 65 -18.84 12.32 9.53
N GLU A 66 -17.90 13.24 9.74
CA GLU A 66 -18.11 14.52 10.43
C GLU A 66 -18.83 15.57 9.56
N GLY A 67 -18.79 15.45 8.23
CA GLY A 67 -19.44 16.42 7.35
C GLY A 67 -20.97 16.43 7.50
N ASP A 68 -21.62 17.55 7.18
CA ASP A 68 -23.09 17.72 7.25
C ASP A 68 -23.85 17.07 6.07
N THR A 69 -23.37 15.92 5.62
CA THR A 69 -23.88 15.23 4.43
C THR A 69 -24.91 14.17 4.81
N PRO A 70 -25.99 13.97 4.03
CA PRO A 70 -26.95 12.87 4.28
C PRO A 70 -26.28 11.50 4.40
N THR A 71 -26.78 10.63 5.29
CA THR A 71 -26.21 9.30 5.58
C THR A 71 -25.99 8.43 4.35
N LYS A 72 -26.93 8.45 3.38
CA LYS A 72 -26.79 7.70 2.11
C LYS A 72 -25.58 8.15 1.30
N LYS A 73 -25.32 9.47 1.26
CA LYS A 73 -24.17 10.04 0.55
C LYS A 73 -22.88 9.76 1.32
N LYS A 74 -22.88 9.84 2.66
CA LYS A 74 -21.74 9.42 3.50
C LYS A 74 -21.33 8.00 3.19
N ALA A 75 -22.27 7.05 3.19
CA ALA A 75 -22.00 5.66 2.84
C ALA A 75 -21.36 5.53 1.44
N SER A 76 -21.88 6.24 0.43
CA SER A 76 -21.29 6.22 -0.91
C SER A 76 -19.88 6.81 -0.95
N TYR A 77 -19.61 7.91 -0.25
CA TYR A 77 -18.29 8.53 -0.20
C TYR A 77 -17.28 7.67 0.55
N THR A 78 -17.69 7.02 1.65
CA THR A 78 -16.87 6.05 2.36
C THR A 78 -16.52 4.85 1.48
N ALA A 79 -17.49 4.31 0.73
CA ALA A 79 -17.24 3.20 -0.19
C ALA A 79 -16.25 3.59 -1.30
N VAL A 80 -16.41 4.80 -1.87
CA VAL A 80 -15.47 5.34 -2.87
C VAL A 80 -14.08 5.51 -2.27
N ALA A 81 -13.96 6.05 -1.05
CA ALA A 81 -12.67 6.23 -0.38
C ALA A 81 -11.95 4.89 -0.14
N ILE A 82 -12.67 3.87 0.32
CA ILE A 82 -12.13 2.50 0.50
C ILE A 82 -11.69 1.91 -0.84
N LEU A 83 -12.49 2.07 -1.89
CA LEU A 83 -12.16 1.54 -3.21
C LEU A 83 -10.94 2.23 -3.82
N VAL A 84 -10.83 3.55 -3.67
CA VAL A 84 -9.64 4.33 -4.08
C VAL A 84 -8.41 3.88 -3.32
N PHE A 85 -8.54 3.66 -2.01
CA PHE A 85 -7.45 3.13 -1.21
C PHE A 85 -7.03 1.71 -1.64
N ALA A 86 -8.01 0.84 -1.90
CA ALA A 86 -7.74 -0.51 -2.38
C ALA A 86 -6.98 -0.50 -3.71
N MET A 87 -7.39 0.36 -4.66
CA MET A 87 -6.67 0.53 -5.94
C MET A 87 -5.23 1.01 -5.74
N TYR A 88 -4.99 1.87 -4.76
CA TYR A 88 -3.65 2.36 -4.45
C TYR A 88 -2.76 1.28 -3.82
N GLY A 89 -3.33 0.42 -2.99
CA GLY A 89 -2.57 -0.65 -2.32
C GLY A 89 -2.28 -1.85 -3.21
N VAL A 90 -3.07 -2.08 -4.26
CA VAL A 90 -2.90 -3.26 -5.12
C VAL A 90 -1.70 -3.09 -6.04
N PRO A 91 -0.75 -4.03 -6.02
CA PRO A 91 0.44 -3.94 -6.83
C PRO A 91 0.13 -4.08 -8.32
N THR A 92 0.80 -3.27 -9.13
CA THR A 92 0.49 -3.13 -10.56
C THR A 92 1.59 -3.68 -11.48
N SER A 93 2.72 -4.06 -10.92
CA SER A 93 3.88 -4.56 -11.66
C SER A 93 4.58 -5.71 -10.94
N GLU A 94 5.29 -6.54 -11.71
CA GLU A 94 6.08 -7.67 -11.21
C GLU A 94 7.11 -7.23 -10.16
N GLN A 95 7.70 -6.04 -10.33
CA GLN A 95 8.67 -5.43 -9.42
C GLN A 95 8.09 -5.25 -8.00
N GLU A 96 6.80 -4.97 -7.88
CA GLU A 96 6.15 -4.81 -6.57
C GLU A 96 5.93 -6.16 -5.87
N PHE A 97 5.78 -7.26 -6.64
CA PHE A 97 5.78 -8.61 -6.09
C PHE A 97 7.20 -9.07 -5.70
N GLU A 98 8.22 -8.73 -6.49
CA GLU A 98 9.63 -8.95 -6.11
C GLU A 98 9.98 -8.22 -4.81
N ALA A 99 9.53 -6.98 -4.63
CA ALA A 99 9.71 -6.24 -3.38
C ALA A 99 9.02 -6.92 -2.18
N TYR A 100 7.88 -7.57 -2.40
CA TYR A 100 7.25 -8.41 -1.37
C TYR A 100 8.11 -9.64 -1.03
N LEU A 101 8.66 -10.33 -2.03
CA LEU A 101 9.56 -11.49 -1.84
C LEU A 101 10.84 -11.09 -1.08
N GLU A 102 11.40 -9.92 -1.39
CA GLU A 102 12.56 -9.38 -0.67
C GLU A 102 12.22 -9.13 0.80
N LYS A 103 11.10 -8.44 1.05
CA LYS A 103 10.74 -8.00 2.40
C LYS A 103 10.33 -9.16 3.31
N GLU A 104 9.45 -10.04 2.84
CA GLU A 104 8.87 -11.11 3.66
C GLU A 104 9.67 -12.41 3.60
N HIS A 105 10.30 -12.71 2.46
CA HIS A 105 11.01 -13.97 2.25
C HIS A 105 12.54 -13.81 2.16
N ARG A 106 13.07 -12.57 2.23
CA ARG A 106 14.51 -12.25 2.03
C ARG A 106 15.06 -12.84 0.75
N LEU A 107 14.21 -12.86 -0.27
CA LEU A 107 14.47 -13.46 -1.56
C LEU A 107 14.69 -12.32 -2.58
N TYR A 108 15.91 -12.22 -3.09
CA TYR A 108 16.31 -11.22 -4.06
C TYR A 108 16.34 -11.85 -5.44
N CYS A 109 15.42 -11.46 -6.32
CA CYS A 109 15.29 -12.05 -7.65
C CYS A 109 15.89 -11.13 -8.73
N THR A 110 16.62 -11.73 -9.67
CA THR A 110 17.19 -11.06 -10.85
C THR A 110 17.10 -11.99 -12.06
N GLY A 111 16.10 -11.74 -12.92
CA GLY A 111 15.84 -12.60 -14.07
C GLY A 111 15.46 -14.03 -13.64
N ALA A 112 16.22 -15.01 -14.11
CA ALA A 112 15.95 -16.43 -13.86
C ALA A 112 16.50 -16.97 -12.52
N GLU A 113 17.02 -16.10 -11.66
CA GLU A 113 17.70 -16.50 -10.43
C GLU A 113 17.25 -15.67 -9.24
N CYS A 114 17.03 -16.33 -8.11
CA CYS A 114 16.80 -15.66 -6.84
C CYS A 114 17.86 -16.08 -5.83
N VAL A 115 18.24 -15.17 -4.93
CA VAL A 115 19.16 -15.43 -3.83
C VAL A 115 18.44 -15.22 -2.52
N LYS A 116 18.41 -16.25 -1.68
CA LYS A 116 17.89 -16.16 -0.32
C LYS A 116 19.03 -15.80 0.62
N VAL A 117 18.85 -14.73 1.38
CA VAL A 117 19.90 -14.24 2.30
C VAL A 117 19.48 -14.48 3.75
N GLU A 118 20.22 -15.34 4.44
CA GLU A 118 19.98 -15.68 5.84
C GLU A 118 21.16 -15.31 6.73
N LYS A 119 20.87 -14.90 7.96
CA LYS A 119 21.88 -14.63 8.99
C LYS A 119 22.01 -15.88 9.83
N VAL A 120 23.12 -16.59 9.70
CA VAL A 120 23.42 -17.82 10.44
C VAL A 120 24.40 -17.48 11.56
N ARG A 121 24.06 -17.90 12.79
CA ARG A 121 24.92 -17.70 13.96
C ARG A 121 25.73 -18.96 14.19
N GLU A 122 27.03 -18.88 13.94
CA GLU A 122 27.97 -19.96 14.18
C GLU A 122 28.82 -19.61 15.41
N GLY A 123 28.37 -20.06 16.59
CA GLY A 123 28.95 -19.68 17.87
C GLY A 123 28.78 -18.17 18.18
N GLU A 124 29.88 -17.46 18.42
CA GLU A 124 29.88 -16.01 18.67
C GLU A 124 29.88 -15.16 17.37
N LYS A 125 30.07 -15.78 16.20
CA LYS A 125 30.15 -15.06 14.93
C LYS A 125 28.81 -15.07 14.20
N LEU A 126 28.37 -13.89 13.77
CA LEU A 126 27.31 -13.74 12.78
C LEU A 126 27.90 -13.89 11.38
N ARG A 127 27.39 -14.84 10.61
CA ARG A 127 27.68 -15.01 9.19
C ARG A 127 26.42 -14.79 8.37
N VAL A 128 26.61 -14.35 7.13
CA VAL A 128 25.55 -14.24 6.15
C VAL A 128 25.73 -15.39 5.17
N GLU A 129 24.71 -16.21 5.02
CA GLU A 129 24.66 -17.27 4.02
C GLU A 129 23.72 -16.84 2.89
N ALA A 130 24.20 -17.02 1.66
CA ALA A 130 23.44 -16.75 0.46
C ALA A 130 23.18 -18.07 -0.26
N GLU A 131 21.92 -18.48 -0.33
CA GLU A 131 21.51 -19.68 -1.05
C GLU A 131 20.90 -19.28 -2.39
N ARG A 132 21.51 -19.72 -3.50
CA ARG A 132 20.96 -19.51 -4.84
C ARG A 132 19.80 -20.48 -5.07
N LYS A 133 18.68 -19.95 -5.57
CA LYS A 133 17.50 -20.70 -6.00
C LYS A 133 17.25 -20.39 -7.47
N ILE A 134 17.07 -21.41 -8.29
CA ILE A 134 16.72 -21.22 -9.70
C ILE A 134 15.22 -20.99 -9.79
N VAL A 135 14.81 -19.98 -10.56
CA VAL A 135 13.40 -19.70 -10.85
C VAL A 135 13.00 -20.53 -12.05
N SER A 136 12.08 -21.45 -11.86
CA SER A 136 11.52 -22.25 -12.95
C SER A 136 10.36 -21.53 -13.65
N ASP A 137 9.61 -20.73 -12.89
CA ASP A 137 8.46 -19.99 -13.39
C ASP A 137 8.13 -18.82 -12.46
N PHE A 138 7.61 -17.74 -13.04
CA PHE A 138 7.25 -16.50 -12.36
C PHE A 138 5.97 -15.98 -12.99
N VAL A 139 4.91 -15.92 -12.19
CA VAL A 139 3.58 -15.51 -12.65
C VAL A 139 3.11 -14.35 -11.79
N PHE A 140 2.68 -13.29 -12.45
CA PHE A 140 2.06 -12.14 -11.80
C PHE A 140 0.79 -11.74 -12.54
N HIS A 141 -0.31 -11.68 -11.80
CA HIS A 141 -1.60 -11.22 -12.29
C HIS A 141 -2.10 -10.09 -11.41
N SER A 142 -2.31 -8.91 -11.99
CA SER A 142 -2.88 -7.77 -11.28
C SER A 142 -4.29 -7.49 -11.78
N TYR A 143 -5.21 -7.27 -10.85
CA TYR A 143 -6.61 -6.94 -11.09
C TYR A 143 -6.98 -5.67 -10.30
N PHE A 144 -8.21 -5.21 -10.45
CA PHE A 144 -8.63 -3.91 -9.92
C PHE A 144 -8.59 -3.78 -8.38
N ILE A 145 -8.87 -4.86 -7.64
CA ILE A 145 -8.89 -4.87 -6.15
C ILE A 145 -8.01 -5.95 -5.53
N PHE A 146 -7.36 -6.77 -6.36
CA PHE A 146 -6.49 -7.83 -5.90
C PHE A 146 -5.36 -8.07 -6.91
N ALA A 147 -4.25 -8.63 -6.44
CA ALA A 147 -3.20 -9.16 -7.29
C ALA A 147 -2.81 -10.54 -6.79
N GLU A 148 -2.26 -11.36 -7.68
CA GLU A 148 -1.75 -12.67 -7.38
C GLU A 148 -0.33 -12.75 -7.92
N GLY A 149 0.59 -13.16 -7.04
CA GLY A 149 1.97 -13.41 -7.40
C GLY A 149 2.35 -14.83 -7.03
N GLU A 150 3.08 -15.49 -7.93
CA GLU A 150 3.56 -16.85 -7.77
C GLU A 150 4.99 -16.95 -8.31
N VAL A 151 5.89 -17.49 -7.49
CA VAL A 151 7.25 -17.83 -7.92
C VAL A 151 7.51 -19.31 -7.62
N HIS A 152 7.94 -20.02 -8.65
CA HIS A 152 8.36 -21.41 -8.56
C HIS A 152 9.89 -21.46 -8.47
N LEU A 153 10.37 -21.98 -7.35
CA LEU A 153 11.78 -22.25 -7.07
C LEU A 153 12.00 -23.77 -7.08
N ASP A 154 13.25 -24.23 -7.31
CA ASP A 154 13.63 -25.65 -7.46
C ASP A 154 12.85 -26.66 -6.59
N LYS A 155 12.66 -26.36 -5.30
CA LYS A 155 11.96 -27.24 -4.33
C LYS A 155 10.82 -26.55 -3.58
N GLN A 156 10.48 -25.32 -3.96
CA GLN A 156 9.54 -24.51 -3.19
C GLN A 156 8.70 -23.63 -4.11
N LYS A 157 7.40 -23.58 -3.83
CA LYS A 157 6.47 -22.64 -4.43
C LYS A 157 6.14 -21.57 -3.41
N ILE A 158 6.23 -20.30 -3.81
CA ILE A 158 5.76 -19.17 -3.00
C ILE A 158 4.63 -18.52 -3.78
N ARG A 159 3.45 -18.47 -3.15
CA ARG A 159 2.26 -17.85 -3.72
C ARG A 159 1.67 -16.88 -2.71
N ALA A 160 1.30 -15.70 -3.16
CA ALA A 160 0.62 -14.71 -2.33
C ALA A 160 -0.46 -14.01 -3.13
N VAL A 161 -1.53 -13.64 -2.44
CA VAL A 161 -2.62 -12.83 -3.00
C VAL A 161 -2.62 -11.50 -2.27
N ASN A 162 -2.46 -10.41 -2.99
CA ASN A 162 -2.69 -9.07 -2.46
C ASN A 162 -4.19 -8.77 -2.50
N ILE A 163 -4.78 -8.42 -1.36
CA ILE A 163 -6.14 -7.87 -1.29
C ILE A 163 -6.05 -6.47 -0.71
N ALA A 164 -6.42 -5.45 -1.50
CA ALA A 164 -6.48 -4.05 -1.08
C ALA A 164 -5.20 -3.55 -0.35
N GLY A 165 -4.01 -3.99 -0.77
CA GLY A 165 -2.73 -3.60 -0.17
C GLY A 165 -2.14 -4.59 0.82
N PHE A 166 -2.83 -5.68 1.13
CA PHE A 166 -2.30 -6.71 2.02
C PHE A 166 -1.98 -7.98 1.27
N TRP A 167 -0.71 -8.37 1.28
CA TRP A 167 -0.27 -9.68 0.81
C TRP A 167 -0.64 -10.75 1.83
N ILE A 168 -1.47 -11.69 1.38
CA ILE A 168 -1.91 -12.85 2.14
C ILE A 168 -1.21 -14.08 1.53
N PRO A 169 -0.38 -14.79 2.31
CA PRO A 169 0.24 -16.03 1.85
C PRO A 169 -0.83 -17.06 1.47
N SER A 170 -0.70 -17.64 0.28
CA SER A 170 -1.58 -18.70 -0.22
C SER A 170 -0.81 -20.02 -0.22
N ARG A 171 -1.45 -21.09 0.25
CA ARG A 171 -0.84 -22.44 0.31
C ARG A 171 -0.93 -23.16 -1.03
#